data_AF-S2E4W8-F1
#
_entry.id   AF-S2E4W8-F1
#
_cell.length_a   1.000
_cell.length_b   1.000
_cell.length_c   1.000
_cell.angle_alpha   90.00
_cell.angle_beta   90.00
_cell.angle_gamma   90.00
#
_symmetry.space_group_name_H-M   'P 1'
#
loop_
_entity.id
_entity.type
_entity.pdbx_description
1 polymer ?
#
loop_
_entity_poly.entity_id
_entity_poly.type
_entity_poly.pdbx_seq_one_letter_code
_entity_poly.pdbx_strand_id
1 'polypeptide(L)'
;MILKLFLIRSIIFSLILSPIFFLNVYAEDPILISISSGLDQINFDGKWTDSYEWKQSSYNHLTFADGTEIHLRSAHQGDFIYIQINAVSDMFIDKLADSALVCFDTKNDKTIIPQSDDYCFFTSLDGKKSFTYQGNHIPAINGYFTKIPNDKDFVAVGTASDQYDRYNRTPHASYEFKIPLNLLGRSDNYGFFISVFDAHTNNHYSWPYKIDNQSIISIPSPSQWGDIISPDKSLPEFNLSFLFVIIFPMVFAMQLLFKFSKSSFLLKQF
;
A
#
# COMPACT_ATOMS: atom_id res chain seq x y z
N MET A 1 11.17 44.15 -38.12
CA MET A 1 12.06 44.24 -36.94
C MET A 1 11.33 43.92 -35.64
N ILE A 2 10.15 44.49 -35.40
CA ILE A 2 9.33 44.31 -34.18
C ILE A 2 8.89 42.86 -33.93
N LEU A 3 8.52 42.13 -34.99
CA LEU A 3 8.09 40.72 -34.88
C LEU A 3 9.22 39.77 -34.42
N LYS A 4 10.48 40.06 -34.77
CA LYS A 4 11.65 39.28 -34.31
C LYS A 4 11.91 39.48 -32.82
N LEU A 5 11.73 40.70 -32.29
CA LEU A 5 11.89 40.96 -30.85
C LEU A 5 10.81 40.26 -29.99
N PHE A 6 9.59 40.14 -30.51
CA PHE A 6 8.48 39.51 -29.78
C PHE A 6 8.63 37.98 -29.68
N LEU A 7 9.10 37.34 -30.76
CA LEU A 7 9.45 35.93 -30.79
C LEU A 7 10.62 35.60 -29.85
N ILE A 8 11.67 36.42 -29.86
CA ILE A 8 12.83 36.24 -28.97
C ILE A 8 12.42 36.38 -27.49
N ARG A 9 11.56 37.34 -27.15
CA ARG A 9 11.04 37.50 -25.78
C ARG A 9 10.16 36.33 -25.32
N SER A 10 9.33 35.77 -26.20
CA SER A 10 8.46 34.62 -25.85
C SER A 10 9.25 33.32 -25.67
N ILE A 11 10.33 33.13 -26.43
CA ILE A 11 11.25 31.99 -26.28
C ILE A 11 12.04 32.10 -24.98
N ILE A 12 12.56 33.30 -24.66
CA ILE A 12 13.26 33.56 -23.39
C ILE A 12 12.32 33.38 -22.20
N PHE A 13 11.07 33.83 -22.29
CA PHE A 13 10.07 33.63 -21.24
C PHE A 13 9.72 32.15 -21.05
N SER A 14 9.62 31.36 -22.13
CA SER A 14 9.40 29.90 -22.04
C SER A 14 10.62 29.14 -21.51
N LEU A 15 11.85 29.59 -21.81
CA LEU A 15 13.07 28.99 -21.25
C LEU A 15 13.27 29.32 -19.76
N ILE A 16 12.85 30.51 -19.31
CA ILE A 16 12.93 30.93 -17.91
C ILE A 16 11.83 30.30 -17.05
N LEU A 17 10.65 30.00 -17.64
CA LEU A 17 9.55 29.30 -16.96
C LEU A 17 9.64 27.77 -17.00
N SER A 18 10.69 27.21 -17.59
CA SER A 18 10.97 25.78 -17.50
C SER A 18 11.90 25.57 -16.30
N PRO A 19 11.39 25.29 -15.09
CA PRO A 19 12.25 24.72 -14.08
C PRO A 19 12.70 23.36 -14.61
N ILE A 20 13.92 23.30 -15.14
CA ILE A 20 14.64 22.05 -15.32
C ILE A 20 15.09 21.62 -13.92
N PHE A 21 14.11 21.25 -13.08
CA PHE A 21 14.35 20.39 -11.95
C PHE A 21 14.17 18.97 -12.46
N PHE A 22 15.18 18.46 -13.17
CA PHE A 22 15.45 17.03 -13.07
C PHE A 22 16.02 16.80 -11.67
N LEU A 23 15.17 16.89 -10.65
CA LEU A 23 15.43 16.12 -9.45
C LEU A 23 15.51 14.68 -9.97
N ASN A 24 16.63 14.02 -9.72
CA ASN A 24 16.69 12.58 -9.88
C ASN A 24 15.69 12.01 -8.86
N VAL A 25 14.43 11.90 -9.28
CA VAL A 25 13.45 11.05 -8.61
C VAL A 25 13.96 9.66 -8.89
N TYR A 26 14.76 9.13 -7.96
CA TYR A 26 15.02 7.70 -7.89
C TYR A 26 13.68 7.07 -7.52
N ALA A 27 12.84 6.84 -8.53
CA ALA A 27 11.65 6.04 -8.39
C ALA A 27 12.12 4.59 -8.46
N GLU A 28 12.06 3.89 -7.33
CA GLU A 28 12.15 2.44 -7.32
C GLU A 28 10.98 1.86 -8.13
N ASP A 29 11.20 0.73 -8.79
CA ASP A 29 10.14 0.04 -9.51
C ASP A 29 9.00 -0.30 -8.55
N PRO A 30 7.73 -0.04 -8.91
CA PRO A 30 6.60 -0.23 -8.01
C PRO A 30 6.49 -1.69 -7.56
N ILE A 31 6.05 -1.89 -6.32
CA ILE A 31 5.61 -3.20 -5.85
C ILE A 31 4.29 -3.51 -6.54
N LEU A 32 4.20 -4.65 -7.21
CA LEU A 32 2.93 -5.07 -7.80
C LEU A 32 2.13 -5.84 -6.75
N ILE A 33 0.81 -5.67 -6.74
CA ILE A 33 -0.12 -6.48 -5.96
C ILE A 33 -1.04 -7.23 -6.93
N SER A 34 -1.37 -8.48 -6.62
CA SER A 34 -2.27 -9.29 -7.45
C SER A 34 -3.50 -9.74 -6.69
N ILE A 35 -4.57 -10.00 -7.42
CA ILE A 35 -5.75 -10.63 -6.86
C ILE A 35 -5.45 -12.10 -6.49
N SER A 36 -5.89 -12.49 -5.29
CA SER A 36 -5.87 -13.88 -4.84
C SER A 36 -7.29 -14.38 -4.60
N SER A 37 -7.47 -15.70 -4.69
CA SER A 37 -8.74 -16.39 -4.42
C SER A 37 -8.72 -17.28 -3.17
N GLY A 38 -7.61 -17.36 -2.44
CA GLY A 38 -7.46 -18.27 -1.30
C GLY A 38 -6.76 -17.71 -0.06
N LEU A 39 -6.42 -16.42 -0.03
CA LEU A 39 -5.81 -15.75 1.13
C LEU A 39 -6.76 -15.56 2.32
N ASP A 40 -8.07 -15.77 2.12
CA ASP A 40 -9.04 -15.83 3.20
C ASP A 40 -9.01 -17.15 3.99
N GLN A 41 -8.38 -18.19 3.43
CA GLN A 41 -8.29 -19.53 4.01
C GLN A 41 -6.95 -19.80 4.71
N ILE A 42 -6.01 -18.86 4.60
CA ILE A 42 -4.67 -19.01 5.13
C ILE A 42 -4.65 -18.82 6.63
N ASN A 43 -3.73 -19.50 7.31
CA ASN A 43 -3.58 -19.33 8.74
C ASN A 43 -2.56 -18.22 8.97
N PHE A 44 -3.00 -17.07 9.49
CA PHE A 44 -2.09 -15.99 9.88
C PHE A 44 -1.33 -16.39 11.15
N ASP A 45 -0.29 -17.18 10.97
CA ASP A 45 0.59 -17.65 12.02
C ASP A 45 2.04 -17.14 11.85
N GLY A 46 2.26 -16.23 10.90
CA GLY A 46 3.57 -15.61 10.67
C GLY A 46 4.57 -16.58 10.03
N LYS A 47 4.10 -17.61 9.32
CA LYS A 47 4.93 -18.61 8.67
C LYS A 47 4.39 -18.96 7.29
N TRP A 48 5.25 -19.55 6.46
CA TRP A 48 4.81 -20.24 5.27
C TRP A 48 4.38 -21.66 5.64
N THR A 49 3.10 -21.86 5.91
CA THR A 49 2.57 -23.12 6.49
C THR A 49 2.21 -24.15 5.42
N ASP A 50 1.81 -23.71 4.23
CA ASP A 50 1.63 -24.59 3.06
C ASP A 50 2.20 -23.97 1.77
N SER A 51 2.73 -24.84 0.92
CA SER A 51 3.29 -24.54 -0.40
C SER A 51 2.39 -23.72 -1.35
N TYR A 52 1.06 -23.70 -1.14
CA TYR A 52 0.11 -22.96 -1.97
C TYR A 52 -0.38 -21.65 -1.34
N GLU A 53 -0.16 -21.45 -0.04
CA GLU A 53 -0.71 -20.36 0.77
C GLU A 53 -0.51 -18.97 0.13
N TRP A 54 0.73 -18.68 -0.26
CA TRP A 54 1.11 -17.41 -0.89
C TRP A 54 1.38 -17.54 -2.40
N LYS A 55 0.91 -18.61 -3.06
CA LYS A 55 1.24 -18.87 -4.47
C LYS A 55 0.54 -17.91 -5.44
N GLN A 56 -0.68 -17.50 -5.14
CA GLN A 56 -1.45 -16.51 -5.92
C GLN A 56 -1.19 -15.08 -5.43
N SER A 57 0.08 -14.74 -5.21
CA SER A 57 0.48 -13.40 -4.82
C SER A 57 1.66 -12.93 -5.65
N SER A 58 1.81 -11.62 -5.75
CA SER A 58 2.96 -10.99 -6.40
C SER A 58 4.21 -11.24 -5.57
N TYR A 59 5.37 -11.17 -6.23
CA TYR A 59 6.65 -11.49 -5.62
C TYR A 59 7.68 -10.41 -5.92
N ASN A 60 8.30 -9.91 -4.87
CA ASN A 60 9.42 -8.99 -4.96
C ASN A 60 10.57 -9.54 -4.11
N HIS A 61 11.75 -9.62 -4.71
CA HIS A 61 12.98 -10.02 -4.03
C HIS A 61 13.78 -8.76 -3.71
N LEU A 62 13.94 -8.46 -2.44
CA LEU A 62 14.65 -7.26 -1.98
C LEU A 62 16.02 -7.67 -1.45
N THR A 63 17.07 -7.19 -2.10
CA THR A 63 18.46 -7.50 -1.73
C THR A 63 19.18 -6.23 -1.25
N PHE A 64 19.90 -6.33 -0.14
CA PHE A 64 20.63 -5.23 0.47
C PHE A 64 22.14 -5.37 0.28
N ALA A 65 22.88 -4.28 0.49
CA ALA A 65 24.31 -4.21 0.20
C ALA A 65 25.18 -5.13 1.07
N ASP A 66 24.69 -5.49 2.26
CA ASP A 66 25.32 -6.42 3.20
C ASP A 66 24.98 -7.90 2.90
N GLY A 67 24.18 -8.16 1.86
CA GLY A 67 23.71 -9.50 1.51
C GLY A 67 22.45 -9.92 2.25
N THR A 68 21.81 -9.03 3.01
CA THR A 68 20.48 -9.30 3.56
C THR A 68 19.46 -9.43 2.43
N GLU A 69 18.57 -10.42 2.54
CA GLU A 69 17.53 -10.73 1.57
C GLU A 69 16.17 -10.73 2.28
N ILE A 70 15.19 -10.07 1.65
CA ILE A 70 13.79 -10.09 2.07
C ILE A 70 12.95 -10.53 0.87
N HIS A 71 12.13 -11.56 1.05
CA HIS A 71 11.11 -11.94 0.10
C HIS A 71 9.77 -11.32 0.51
N LEU A 72 9.25 -10.45 -0.35
CA LEU A 72 7.96 -9.80 -0.16
C LEU A 72 6.91 -10.51 -1.03
N ARG A 73 5.79 -10.89 -0.42
CA ARG A 73 4.57 -11.29 -1.12
C ARG A 73 3.46 -10.29 -0.87
N SER A 74 2.75 -9.93 -1.93
CA SER A 74 1.67 -8.95 -1.87
C SER A 74 0.50 -9.42 -2.70
N ALA A 75 -0.69 -9.40 -2.09
CA ALA A 75 -1.93 -9.73 -2.78
C ALA A 75 -3.12 -9.06 -2.12
N HIS A 76 -4.26 -9.02 -2.81
CA HIS A 76 -5.52 -8.58 -2.23
C HIS A 76 -6.63 -9.59 -2.52
N GLN A 77 -7.60 -9.65 -1.62
CA GLN A 77 -8.80 -10.48 -1.79
C GLN A 77 -9.92 -9.92 -0.93
N GLY A 78 -11.12 -9.81 -1.51
CA GLY A 78 -12.28 -9.23 -0.82
C GLY A 78 -11.96 -7.82 -0.34
N ASP A 79 -12.16 -7.57 0.95
CA ASP A 79 -11.93 -6.28 1.62
C ASP A 79 -10.56 -6.18 2.31
N PHE A 80 -9.55 -6.92 1.84
CA PHE A 80 -8.22 -6.94 2.48
C PHE A 80 -7.07 -6.86 1.48
N ILE A 81 -6.01 -6.19 1.92
CA ILE A 81 -4.64 -6.31 1.39
C ILE A 81 -3.86 -7.25 2.31
N TYR A 82 -3.07 -8.12 1.70
CA TYR A 82 -2.26 -9.14 2.36
C TYR A 82 -0.79 -8.92 2.00
N ILE A 83 0.06 -8.89 3.01
CA ILE A 83 1.49 -8.70 2.86
C ILE A 83 2.22 -9.76 3.68
N GLN A 84 3.13 -10.50 3.06
CA GLN A 84 4.10 -11.35 3.75
C GLN A 84 5.48 -10.73 3.58
N ILE A 85 6.20 -10.54 4.68
CA ILE A 85 7.60 -10.11 4.70
C ILE A 85 8.41 -11.25 5.29
N ASN A 86 9.27 -11.83 4.48
CA ASN A 86 10.08 -12.97 4.87
C ASN A 86 11.57 -12.59 4.84
N ALA A 87 12.16 -12.34 6.00
CA ALA A 87 13.53 -11.86 6.16
C ALA A 87 14.50 -13.05 6.30
N VAL A 88 14.75 -13.75 5.19
CA VAL A 88 15.46 -15.04 5.16
C VAL A 88 16.91 -15.00 5.65
N SER A 89 17.53 -13.81 5.64
CA SER A 89 18.89 -13.62 6.16
C SER A 89 18.94 -13.41 7.68
N ASP A 90 17.81 -13.02 8.28
CA ASP A 90 17.70 -12.82 9.73
C ASP A 90 17.43 -14.15 10.45
N MET A 91 18.51 -14.91 10.66
CA MET A 91 18.46 -16.21 11.33
C MET A 91 18.60 -16.10 12.87
N PHE A 92 18.68 -14.89 13.42
CA PHE A 92 18.74 -14.66 14.86
C PHE A 92 17.35 -14.27 15.37
N ILE A 93 16.70 -15.19 16.08
CA ILE A 93 15.31 -14.98 16.53
C ILE A 93 15.29 -14.12 17.80
N ASP A 94 15.34 -12.81 17.66
CA ASP A 94 15.30 -11.83 18.74
C ASP A 94 13.84 -11.43 19.05
N LYS A 95 13.15 -12.37 19.73
CA LYS A 95 11.73 -12.25 20.11
C LYS A 95 11.41 -10.91 20.76
N LEU A 96 10.30 -10.31 20.34
CA LEU A 96 9.77 -9.01 20.74
C LEU A 96 10.61 -7.81 20.31
N ALA A 97 11.84 -8.01 19.83
CA ALA A 97 12.74 -6.95 19.39
C ALA A 97 12.72 -6.82 17.87
N ASP A 98 12.84 -7.94 17.14
CA ASP A 98 12.67 -7.93 15.69
C ASP A 98 11.24 -7.52 15.34
N SER A 99 11.09 -6.72 14.30
CA SER A 99 9.78 -6.20 13.92
C SER A 99 9.68 -5.83 12.46
N ALA A 100 8.43 -5.72 12.00
CA ALA A 100 8.11 -5.25 10.67
C ALA A 100 7.05 -4.15 10.71
N LEU A 101 7.19 -3.20 9.78
CA LEU A 101 6.30 -2.08 9.56
C LEU A 101 5.87 -2.07 8.08
N VAL A 102 4.58 -1.90 7.82
CA VAL A 102 4.00 -1.70 6.49
C VAL A 102 3.19 -0.42 6.48
N CYS A 103 3.44 0.49 5.55
CA CYS A 103 2.80 1.80 5.47
C CYS A 103 2.11 2.01 4.12
N PHE A 104 1.00 2.75 4.16
CA PHE A 104 0.18 3.13 3.02
C PHE A 104 -0.13 4.63 3.07
N ASP A 105 0.18 5.34 1.98
CA ASP A 105 -0.36 6.66 1.67
C ASP A 105 -1.55 6.43 0.74
N THR A 106 -2.74 6.63 1.29
CA THR A 106 -3.95 6.09 0.64
C THR A 106 -4.43 6.91 -0.54
N LYS A 107 -4.13 8.21 -0.57
CA LYS A 107 -4.37 9.06 -1.75
C LYS A 107 -3.17 9.09 -2.70
N ASN A 108 -2.05 8.49 -2.29
CA ASN A 108 -0.77 8.54 -2.98
C ASN A 108 -0.37 9.99 -3.33
N ASP A 109 -0.60 10.93 -2.41
CA ASP A 109 -0.35 12.35 -2.63
C ASP A 109 1.10 12.78 -2.30
N LYS A 110 1.90 11.84 -1.77
CA LYS A 110 3.35 11.97 -1.51
C LYS A 110 3.67 13.18 -0.63
N THR A 111 2.82 13.46 0.36
CA THR A 111 3.00 14.61 1.23
C THR A 111 4.20 14.47 2.17
N ILE A 112 4.82 15.61 2.51
CA ILE A 112 6.03 15.64 3.38
C ILE A 112 5.66 15.33 4.84
N ILE A 113 4.45 15.69 5.25
CA ILE A 113 3.92 15.43 6.58
C ILE A 113 2.74 14.49 6.37
N PRO A 114 2.72 13.32 7.03
CA PRO A 114 1.65 12.37 6.85
C PRO A 114 0.32 12.95 7.28
N GLN A 115 -0.71 12.67 6.49
CA GLN A 115 -2.09 13.08 6.68
C GLN A 115 -2.90 12.01 7.42
N SER A 116 -4.16 12.34 7.73
CA SER A 116 -5.07 11.42 8.43
C SER A 116 -5.41 10.16 7.64
N ASP A 117 -5.10 10.15 6.35
CA ASP A 117 -5.30 9.04 5.44
C ASP A 117 -4.01 8.24 5.17
N ASP A 118 -2.93 8.56 5.87
CA ASP A 118 -1.71 7.76 5.88
C ASP A 118 -1.69 6.84 7.08
N TYR A 119 -1.43 5.55 6.84
CA TYR A 119 -1.50 4.51 7.86
C TYR A 119 -0.25 3.66 7.85
N CYS A 120 0.18 3.22 9.03
CA CYS A 120 1.23 2.21 9.18
C CYS A 120 0.80 1.10 10.13
N PHE A 121 1.23 -0.12 9.83
CA PHE A 121 0.87 -1.34 10.53
C PHE A 121 2.13 -2.02 11.02
N PHE A 122 2.21 -2.26 12.31
CA PHE A 122 3.38 -2.77 13.00
C PHE A 122 3.09 -4.11 13.66
N THR A 123 4.04 -5.01 13.61
CA THR A 123 4.07 -6.20 14.48
C THR A 123 5.51 -6.53 14.87
N SER A 124 5.69 -7.13 16.05
CA SER A 124 6.98 -7.67 16.48
C SER A 124 7.00 -9.19 16.42
N LEU A 125 8.19 -9.76 16.30
CA LEU A 125 8.41 -11.20 16.27
C LEU A 125 7.97 -11.84 17.60
N ASP A 126 7.11 -12.86 17.55
CA ASP A 126 6.43 -13.46 18.69
C ASP A 126 5.67 -12.45 19.58
N GLY A 127 5.30 -11.30 19.00
CA GLY A 127 4.54 -10.24 19.65
C GLY A 127 3.09 -10.63 19.91
N LYS A 128 2.60 -10.35 21.12
CA LYS A 128 1.16 -10.55 21.45
C LYS A 128 0.25 -9.44 20.95
N LYS A 129 0.82 -8.33 20.46
CA LYS A 129 0.08 -7.15 20.04
C LYS A 129 0.73 -6.55 18.81
N SER A 130 -0.12 -6.26 17.84
CA SER A 130 0.19 -5.49 16.64
C SER A 130 -0.47 -4.12 16.77
N PHE A 131 0.05 -3.11 16.06
CA PHE A 131 -0.41 -1.72 16.22
C PHE A 131 -0.68 -1.06 14.88
N THR A 132 -1.77 -0.30 14.80
CA THR A 132 -2.03 0.64 13.73
C THR A 132 -1.61 2.05 14.15
N TYR A 133 -0.92 2.73 13.25
CA TYR A 133 -0.54 4.13 13.35
C TYR A 133 -1.25 4.92 12.26
N GLN A 134 -1.61 6.16 12.57
CA GLN A 134 -2.24 7.10 11.64
C GLN A 134 -1.46 8.42 11.65
N GLY A 135 -1.34 9.05 10.49
CA GLY A 135 -0.69 10.36 10.35
C GLY A 135 -1.50 11.52 10.93
N ASN A 136 -1.03 12.73 10.64
CA ASN A 136 -1.60 14.01 11.06
C ASN A 136 -1.60 14.25 12.58
N HIS A 137 -0.56 13.79 13.29
CA HIS A 137 -0.42 14.03 14.72
C HIS A 137 0.73 15.00 15.06
N ILE A 138 0.44 15.93 15.98
CA ILE A 138 1.40 16.90 16.53
C ILE A 138 1.45 16.68 18.05
N PRO A 139 2.64 16.60 18.68
CA PRO A 139 3.98 16.86 18.13
C PRO A 139 4.50 15.76 17.19
N ALA A 140 5.58 16.07 16.44
CA ALA A 140 6.25 15.22 15.45
C ALA A 140 6.95 13.97 16.03
N ILE A 141 6.32 13.31 17.01
CA ILE A 141 6.77 12.04 17.55
C ILE A 141 6.51 10.97 16.49
N ASN A 142 7.48 10.07 16.32
CA ASN A 142 7.42 8.97 15.35
C ASN A 142 7.16 9.39 13.90
N GLY A 143 7.67 10.56 13.48
CA GLY A 143 7.42 11.06 12.12
C GLY A 143 5.99 11.54 11.89
N TYR A 144 5.34 12.13 12.91
CA TYR A 144 3.95 12.63 12.88
C TYR A 144 2.88 11.52 12.85
N PHE A 145 3.27 10.29 13.16
CA PHE A 145 2.36 9.18 13.33
C PHE A 145 2.01 8.96 14.80
N THR A 146 0.74 8.71 15.08
CA THR A 146 0.27 8.30 16.41
C THR A 146 -0.42 6.96 16.36
N LYS A 147 -0.30 6.22 17.45
CA LYS A 147 -0.96 4.92 17.57
C LYS A 147 -2.45 5.10 17.78
N ILE A 148 -3.26 4.41 17.00
CA ILE A 148 -4.72 4.38 17.11
C ILE A 148 -5.20 2.97 17.52
N PRO A 149 -6.46 2.82 17.97
CA PRO A 149 -7.06 1.50 18.10
C PRO A 149 -7.05 0.77 16.76
N ASN A 150 -6.66 -0.49 16.78
CA ASN A 150 -6.68 -1.33 15.58
C ASN A 150 -8.12 -1.53 15.10
N ASP A 151 -8.30 -1.61 13.78
CA ASP A 151 -9.52 -2.16 13.21
C ASP A 151 -9.72 -3.61 13.69
N LYS A 152 -10.98 -4.00 13.90
CA LYS A 152 -11.34 -5.34 14.41
C LYS A 152 -10.91 -6.48 13.48
N ASP A 153 -10.79 -6.21 12.18
CA ASP A 153 -10.43 -7.18 11.15
C ASP A 153 -8.95 -7.10 10.75
N PHE A 154 -8.18 -6.17 11.35
CA PHE A 154 -6.73 -6.12 11.20
C PHE A 154 -6.06 -7.27 11.96
N VAL A 155 -5.23 -8.03 11.24
CA VAL A 155 -4.38 -9.09 11.81
C VAL A 155 -2.96 -8.85 11.33
N ALA A 156 -2.00 -8.91 12.26
CA ALA A 156 -0.59 -9.01 11.90
C ALA A 156 0.12 -9.91 12.91
N VAL A 157 0.99 -10.78 12.42
CA VAL A 157 1.70 -11.79 13.21
C VAL A 157 3.13 -11.86 12.71
N GLY A 158 4.09 -11.79 13.63
CA GLY A 158 5.49 -12.11 13.36
C GLY A 158 5.89 -13.37 14.12
N THR A 159 6.53 -14.33 13.46
CA THR A 159 7.13 -15.51 14.13
C THR A 159 8.41 -15.96 13.44
N ALA A 160 9.16 -16.84 14.10
CA ALA A 160 10.21 -17.57 13.42
C ALA A 160 9.60 -18.54 12.40
N SER A 161 10.06 -18.46 11.16
CA SER A 161 9.77 -19.44 10.12
C SER A 161 10.24 -20.84 10.53
N ASP A 162 9.84 -21.86 9.75
CA ASP A 162 10.23 -23.24 10.02
C ASP A 162 10.59 -24.01 8.75
N GLN A 163 10.71 -25.33 8.88
CA GLN A 163 11.14 -26.23 7.81
C GLN A 163 10.24 -26.21 6.56
N TYR A 164 9.01 -25.68 6.65
CA TYR A 164 8.08 -25.56 5.53
C TYR A 164 8.29 -24.27 4.73
N ASP A 165 9.16 -23.39 5.21
CA ASP A 165 9.50 -22.16 4.49
C ASP A 165 10.05 -22.46 3.09
N ARG A 166 9.53 -21.69 2.14
CA ARG A 166 9.79 -21.89 0.71
C ARG A 166 11.21 -21.49 0.30
N TYR A 167 11.79 -20.52 0.98
CA TYR A 167 13.04 -19.87 0.58
C TYR A 167 14.22 -20.38 1.41
N ASN A 168 14.05 -20.53 2.72
CA ASN A 168 15.10 -21.04 3.60
C ASN A 168 14.52 -21.89 4.73
N ARG A 169 14.94 -23.15 4.84
CA ARG A 169 14.45 -24.06 5.89
C ARG A 169 15.04 -23.80 7.27
N THR A 170 16.04 -22.93 7.37
CA THR A 170 16.62 -22.50 8.63
C THR A 170 15.68 -21.46 9.25
N PRO A 171 15.26 -21.59 10.52
CA PRO A 171 14.39 -20.61 11.16
C PRO A 171 14.96 -19.18 11.03
N HIS A 172 14.11 -18.26 10.59
CA HIS A 172 14.42 -16.85 10.39
C HIS A 172 13.17 -16.00 10.64
N ALA A 173 13.31 -14.68 10.76
CA ALA A 173 12.19 -13.79 11.03
C ALA A 173 11.19 -13.71 9.84
N SER A 174 9.91 -13.90 10.11
CA SER A 174 8.84 -13.81 9.12
C SER A 174 7.60 -13.14 9.68
N TYR A 175 6.90 -12.39 8.83
CA TYR A 175 5.79 -11.52 9.22
C TYR A 175 4.66 -11.59 8.20
N GLU A 176 3.43 -11.61 8.70
CA GLU A 176 2.22 -11.60 7.88
C GLU A 176 1.27 -10.50 8.33
N PHE A 177 0.65 -9.84 7.36
CA PHE A 177 -0.30 -8.76 7.57
C PHE A 177 -1.55 -9.02 6.75
N LYS A 178 -2.71 -8.86 7.39
CA LYS A 178 -4.05 -8.77 6.80
C LYS A 178 -4.60 -7.40 7.16
N ILE A 179 -4.64 -6.51 6.17
CA ILE A 179 -4.91 -5.10 6.34
C ILE A 179 -6.26 -4.78 5.70
N PRO A 180 -7.23 -4.23 6.46
CA PRO A 180 -8.58 -4.07 5.95
C PRO A 180 -8.71 -2.81 5.08
N LEU A 181 -9.33 -2.97 3.92
CA LEU A 181 -9.58 -1.93 2.93
C LEU A 181 -10.68 -0.95 3.36
N ASN A 182 -11.47 -1.29 4.38
CA ASN A 182 -12.40 -0.33 5.00
C ASN A 182 -11.67 0.87 5.63
N LEU A 183 -10.43 0.64 6.08
CA LEU A 183 -9.56 1.63 6.70
C LEU A 183 -8.75 2.37 5.63
N LEU A 184 -8.16 1.64 4.68
CA LEU A 184 -7.34 2.23 3.62
C LEU A 184 -8.15 2.92 2.51
N GLY A 185 -9.41 2.54 2.33
CA GLY A 185 -10.11 2.79 1.07
C GLY A 185 -9.59 1.89 -0.06
N ARG A 186 -10.39 1.70 -1.10
CA ARG A 186 -10.00 0.93 -2.29
C ARG A 186 -9.35 1.87 -3.31
N SER A 187 -8.13 1.55 -3.73
CA SER A 187 -7.36 2.20 -4.80
C SER A 187 -6.57 1.15 -5.56
N ASP A 188 -6.32 1.39 -6.85
CA ASP A 188 -5.41 0.58 -7.66
C ASP A 188 -3.95 1.03 -7.52
N ASN A 189 -3.70 2.13 -6.80
CA ASN A 189 -2.38 2.69 -6.54
C ASN A 189 -2.31 3.37 -5.16
N TYR A 190 -1.44 2.86 -4.30
CA TYR A 190 -1.15 3.48 -3.00
C TYR A 190 0.32 3.87 -2.93
N GLY A 191 0.63 4.93 -2.18
CA GLY A 191 2.01 5.10 -1.71
C GLY A 191 2.33 3.99 -0.71
N PHE A 192 3.53 3.42 -0.78
CA PHE A 192 3.88 2.19 -0.07
C PHE A 192 5.29 2.22 0.48
N PHE A 193 5.43 1.77 1.72
CA PHE A 193 6.71 1.63 2.39
C PHE A 193 6.70 0.41 3.30
N ILE A 194 7.82 -0.31 3.35
CA ILE A 194 8.05 -1.34 4.36
C ILE A 194 9.38 -1.13 5.06
N SER A 195 9.47 -1.57 6.31
CA SER A 195 10.72 -1.66 7.06
C SER A 195 10.72 -2.92 7.91
N VAL A 196 11.84 -3.63 7.91
CA VAL A 196 12.16 -4.71 8.86
C VAL A 196 13.28 -4.22 9.75
N PHE A 197 13.09 -4.33 11.06
CA PHE A 197 14.14 -4.11 12.05
C PHE A 197 14.67 -5.45 12.52
N ASP A 198 15.97 -5.67 12.30
CA ASP A 198 16.75 -6.79 12.82
C ASP A 198 17.48 -6.28 14.08
N ALA A 199 17.08 -6.80 15.24
CA ALA A 199 17.62 -6.39 16.52
C ALA A 199 19.02 -6.95 16.77
N HIS A 200 19.38 -8.07 16.14
CA HIS A 200 20.70 -8.69 16.24
C HIS A 200 21.78 -7.79 15.65
N THR A 201 21.55 -7.33 14.42
CA THR A 201 22.46 -6.44 13.71
C THR A 201 22.20 -4.96 14.00
N ASN A 202 21.06 -4.66 14.65
CA ASN A 202 20.56 -3.32 14.94
C ASN A 202 20.45 -2.47 13.66
N ASN A 203 19.94 -3.08 12.59
CA ASN A 203 19.77 -2.46 11.28
C ASN A 203 18.30 -2.42 10.88
N HIS A 204 17.96 -1.44 10.05
CA HIS A 204 16.69 -1.37 9.36
C HIS A 204 16.87 -1.65 7.86
N TYR A 205 16.01 -2.53 7.34
CA TYR A 205 15.96 -2.92 5.95
C TYR A 205 14.62 -2.48 5.36
N SER A 206 14.64 -1.55 4.40
CA SER A 206 13.42 -0.94 3.87
C SER A 206 13.30 -1.02 2.35
N TRP A 207 12.06 -0.88 1.90
CA TRP A 207 11.74 -0.51 0.53
C TRP A 207 10.76 0.69 0.54
N PRO A 208 10.97 1.75 -0.27
CA PRO A 208 12.12 2.00 -1.14
C PRO A 208 13.49 1.97 -0.45
N TYR A 209 14.54 1.73 -1.24
CA TYR A 209 15.91 1.72 -0.74
C TYR A 209 16.37 3.14 -0.38
N LYS A 210 17.29 3.26 0.57
CA LYS A 210 17.98 4.52 0.93
C LYS A 210 17.07 5.64 1.46
N ILE A 211 16.10 5.28 2.29
CA ILE A 211 15.36 6.27 3.06
C ILE A 211 16.20 6.63 4.30
N ASP A 212 16.81 7.81 4.28
CA ASP A 212 17.64 8.36 5.37
C ASP A 212 16.85 8.56 6.67
N ASN A 213 17.53 8.45 7.82
CA ASN A 213 16.99 8.67 9.18
C ASN A 213 15.95 7.66 9.68
N GLN A 214 16.06 6.39 9.29
CA GLN A 214 15.36 5.32 9.99
C GLN A 214 15.98 5.16 11.38
N SER A 215 15.24 5.62 12.39
CA SER A 215 15.47 5.23 13.78
C SER A 215 14.35 4.28 14.18
N ILE A 216 14.56 3.50 15.25
CA ILE A 216 13.56 2.62 15.88
C ILE A 216 12.19 3.31 16.06
N ILE A 217 12.19 4.64 16.14
CA ILE A 217 11.04 5.46 16.51
C ILE A 217 10.44 6.21 15.30
N SER A 218 11.21 6.57 14.27
CA SER A 218 10.75 7.51 13.24
C SER A 218 10.36 6.83 11.93
N ILE A 219 9.05 6.79 11.66
CA ILE A 219 8.50 6.43 10.36
C ILE A 219 8.85 7.55 9.35
N PRO A 220 9.33 7.23 8.14
CA PRO A 220 9.71 8.23 7.16
C PRO A 220 8.50 8.93 6.53
N SER A 221 8.75 10.09 5.93
CA SER A 221 7.74 10.89 5.24
C SER A 221 7.11 10.12 4.05
N PRO A 222 5.77 10.22 3.83
CA PRO A 222 5.11 9.68 2.64
C PRO A 222 5.71 10.16 1.31
N SER A 223 6.29 11.36 1.30
CA SER A 223 7.02 11.88 0.13
C SER A 223 8.23 11.02 -0.31
N GLN A 224 8.67 10.09 0.53
CA GLN A 224 9.78 9.17 0.24
C GLN A 224 9.30 7.75 -0.06
N TRP A 225 7.99 7.47 0.05
CA TRP A 225 7.43 6.15 -0.16
C TRP A 225 7.30 5.84 -1.65
N GLY A 226 7.47 4.56 -2.01
CA GLY A 226 7.29 4.09 -3.38
C GLY A 226 5.81 3.87 -3.69
N ASP A 227 5.51 3.13 -4.75
CA ASP A 227 4.13 2.80 -5.12
C ASP A 227 3.88 1.30 -4.97
N ILE A 228 2.67 0.92 -4.52
CA ILE A 228 2.12 -0.42 -4.68
C ILE A 228 0.91 -0.36 -5.60
N ILE A 229 0.95 -1.12 -6.70
CA ILE A 229 0.02 -0.98 -7.83
C ILE A 229 -0.67 -2.31 -8.11
N SER A 230 -2.00 -2.27 -8.28
CA SER A 230 -2.82 -3.37 -8.80
C SER A 230 -2.93 -3.21 -10.32
N PRO A 231 -2.08 -3.86 -11.13
CA PRO A 231 -1.98 -3.60 -12.57
C PRO A 231 -3.25 -3.99 -13.33
N ASP A 232 -4.03 -4.91 -12.79
CA ASP A 232 -5.31 -5.39 -13.32
C ASP A 232 -6.51 -4.51 -12.89
N LYS A 233 -6.29 -3.49 -12.05
CA LYS A 233 -7.30 -2.60 -11.47
C LYS A 233 -8.43 -3.33 -10.75
N SER A 234 -8.17 -4.54 -10.24
CA SER A 234 -9.15 -5.33 -9.51
C SER A 234 -9.38 -4.84 -8.06
N LEU A 235 -8.64 -3.80 -7.65
CA LEU A 235 -8.97 -2.89 -6.54
C LEU A 235 -9.55 -1.56 -7.06
N PRO A 236 -10.77 -1.53 -7.63
CA PRO A 236 -11.30 -0.31 -8.20
C PRO A 236 -11.67 0.72 -7.11
N GLU A 237 -11.34 1.98 -7.36
CA GLU A 237 -11.96 3.11 -6.67
C GLU A 237 -13.45 3.18 -7.04
N PHE A 238 -14.35 2.81 -6.12
CA PHE A 238 -15.77 3.07 -6.33
C PHE A 238 -16.09 4.52 -5.98
N ASN A 239 -16.05 5.41 -6.97
CA ASN A 239 -16.62 6.73 -6.80
C ASN A 239 -18.16 6.63 -6.80
N LEU A 240 -18.74 6.58 -5.61
CA LEU A 240 -20.20 6.59 -5.40
C LEU A 240 -20.90 7.70 -6.19
N SER A 241 -20.25 8.85 -6.39
CA SER A 241 -20.77 9.96 -7.19
C SER A 241 -20.97 9.58 -8.66
N PHE A 242 -20.05 8.81 -9.25
CA PHE A 242 -20.22 8.27 -10.60
C PHE A 242 -21.37 7.26 -10.68
N LEU A 243 -21.53 6.44 -9.65
CA LEU A 243 -22.63 5.48 -9.56
C LEU A 243 -23.99 6.20 -9.55
N PHE A 244 -24.11 7.28 -8.78
CA PHE A 244 -25.31 8.12 -8.79
C PHE A 244 -25.54 8.83 -10.13
N VAL A 245 -24.48 9.34 -10.78
CA VAL A 245 -24.58 9.97 -12.12
C VAL A 245 -25.12 9.00 -13.18
N ILE A 246 -24.84 7.70 -13.07
CA ILE A 246 -25.32 6.69 -14.02
C ILE A 246 -26.73 6.21 -13.66
N ILE A 247 -27.01 5.96 -12.38
CA ILE A 247 -28.28 5.38 -11.94
C ILE A 247 -29.43 6.39 -12.06
N PHE A 248 -29.22 7.66 -11.71
CA PHE A 248 -30.29 8.67 -11.74
C PHE A 248 -30.92 8.84 -13.13
N PRO A 249 -30.17 9.04 -14.23
CA PRO A 249 -30.75 9.17 -15.57
C PRO A 249 -31.36 7.86 -16.07
N MET A 250 -30.84 6.68 -15.70
CA MET A 250 -31.48 5.40 -16.06
C MET A 250 -32.84 5.24 -15.39
N VAL A 251 -32.96 5.54 -14.09
CA VAL A 251 -34.22 5.49 -13.35
C VAL A 251 -35.21 6.51 -13.94
N PHE A 252 -34.75 7.72 -14.26
CA PHE A 252 -35.58 8.75 -14.89
C PHE A 252 -36.06 8.35 -16.30
N ALA A 253 -35.19 7.78 -17.12
CA ALA A 253 -35.53 7.27 -18.46
C ALA A 253 -36.53 6.11 -18.40
N MET A 254 -36.36 5.18 -17.45
CA MET A 254 -37.35 4.12 -17.21
C MET A 254 -38.72 4.70 -16.82
N GLN A 255 -38.76 5.67 -15.90
CA GLN A 255 -40.02 6.30 -15.50
C GLN A 255 -40.73 7.00 -16.67
N LEU A 256 -39.98 7.64 -17.58
CA LEU A 256 -40.52 8.24 -18.80
C LEU A 256 -41.09 7.17 -19.74
N LEU A 257 -40.33 6.11 -20.02
CA LEU A 257 -40.77 5.01 -20.90
C LEU A 257 -42.02 4.29 -20.37
N PHE A 258 -42.12 4.08 -19.05
CA PHE A 258 -43.32 3.51 -18.43
C PHE A 258 -44.55 4.43 -18.53
N LYS A 259 -44.38 5.76 -18.47
CA LYS A 259 -45.48 6.71 -18.71
C LYS A 259 -45.96 6.70 -20.16
N PHE A 260 -45.05 6.66 -21.13
CA PHE A 260 -45.40 6.61 -22.56
C PHE A 260 -46.08 5.29 -22.95
N SER A 261 -45.64 4.16 -22.37
CA SER A 261 -46.29 2.86 -22.56
C SER A 261 -47.76 2.88 -22.13
N LYS A 262 -48.08 3.39 -20.93
CA LYS A 262 -49.47 3.54 -20.45
C LYS A 262 -50.33 4.49 -21.29
N SER A 263 -49.74 5.58 -21.77
CA SER A 263 -50.43 6.54 -22.64
C SER A 263 -50.81 5.92 -24.00
N SER A 264 -49.93 5.10 -24.59
CA SER A 264 -50.19 4.42 -25.86
C SER A 264 -51.27 3.34 -25.76
N PHE A 265 -51.42 2.70 -24.59
CA PHE A 265 -52.43 1.68 -24.34
C PHE A 265 -53.85 2.28 -24.25
N LEU A 266 -53.99 3.47 -23.65
CA LEU A 266 -55.27 4.17 -23.55
C LEU A 266 -55.77 4.73 -24.89
N LEU A 267 -54.86 5.10 -25.81
CA LEU A 267 -55.20 5.59 -27.15
C LEU A 267 -55.63 4.49 -28.13
N LYS A 268 -55.41 3.21 -27.82
CA LYS A 268 -55.86 2.06 -28.63
C LYS A 268 -57.24 1.51 -28.21
N GLN A 269 -57.87 2.07 -27.17
CA GLN A 269 -59.19 1.64 -26.69
C GLN A 269 -60.35 2.54 -27.13
N PHE A 270 -60.10 3.51 -28.03
CA PHE A 270 -61.13 4.34 -28.66
C PHE A 270 -61.18 4.09 -30.16
#